data_AF-A0AB36FZ45-F1
#
_entry.id   AF-A0AB36FZ45-F1
#
_cell.length_a   1.000
_cell.length_b   1.000
_cell.length_c   1.000
_cell.angle_alpha   90.00
_cell.angle_beta   90.00
_cell.angle_gamma   90.00
#
_symmetry.space_group_name_H-M   'P 1'
#
loop_
_entity.id
_entity.type
_entity.pdbx_description
1 polymer ?
#
loop_
_entity_poly.entity_id
_entity_poly.type
_entity_poly.pdbx_seq_one_letter_code
_entity_poly.pdbx_strand_id
1 'polypeptide(L)' 'MDKFDYSYPVPTKDIKCSFCKNFFPIKYSSNLKTIEKECPFCNNKMDIKLKN' A
#
# COMPACT_ATOMS: atom_id res chain seq x y z
N MET A 1 -13.53 -26.35 -17.63
CA MET A 1 -12.46 -26.23 -16.62
C MET A 1 -12.31 -24.75 -16.34
N ASP A 2 -13.26 -24.22 -15.57
CA ASP A 2 -13.33 -22.82 -15.23
C ASP A 2 -12.11 -22.48 -14.39
N LYS A 3 -11.23 -21.63 -14.95
CA LYS A 3 -10.14 -21.02 -14.20
C LYS A 3 -10.80 -20.12 -13.16
N PHE A 4 -10.98 -20.64 -11.96
CA PHE A 4 -11.26 -19.79 -10.81
C PHE A 4 -10.05 -18.85 -10.67
N ASP A 5 -10.21 -17.61 -11.11
CA ASP A 5 -9.28 -16.52 -10.82
C ASP A 5 -9.33 -16.29 -9.30
N TYR A 6 -8.57 -17.09 -8.56
CA TYR A 6 -8.32 -16.90 -7.14
C TYR A 6 -7.55 -15.60 -6.97
N SER A 7 -8.27 -14.49 -6.95
CA SER A 7 -7.76 -13.20 -6.49
C SER A 7 -7.65 -13.30 -4.97
N TYR A 8 -6.48 -13.71 -4.47
CA TYR A 8 -6.18 -13.53 -3.05
C TYR A 8 -6.46 -12.07 -2.68
N PRO A 9 -7.27 -11.79 -1.63
CA PRO A 9 -7.54 -10.43 -1.22
C PRO A 9 -6.19 -9.82 -0.82
N VAL A 10 -5.64 -8.98 -1.68
CA VAL A 10 -4.40 -8.27 -1.39
C VAL A 10 -4.75 -7.29 -0.29
N PRO A 11 -4.21 -7.44 0.94
CA PRO A 11 -4.57 -6.57 2.03
C PRO A 11 -4.19 -5.14 1.63
N THR A 12 -5.18 -4.26 1.62
CA THR A 12 -4.99 -2.83 1.38
C THR A 12 -5.21 -2.08 2.69
N LYS A 13 -4.33 -1.13 2.99
CA LYS A 13 -4.49 -0.19 4.11
C LYS A 13 -4.32 1.20 3.56
N ASP A 14 -5.13 2.12 4.08
CA ASP A 14 -4.99 3.52 3.77
C ASP A 14 -3.86 4.13 4.60
N ILE A 15 -3.01 4.86 3.92
CA ILE A 15 -1.93 5.61 4.55
C ILE A 15 -2.11 7.08 4.27
N LYS A 16 -1.93 7.84 5.34
CA LYS A 16 -1.90 9.28 5.28
C LYS A 16 -0.53 9.75 4.84
N CYS A 17 -0.48 10.57 3.80
CA CYS A 17 0.72 11.27 3.42
C CYS A 17 1.08 12.35 4.44
N SER A 18 2.33 12.37 4.92
CA SER A 18 2.79 13.43 5.85
C SER A 18 2.88 14.80 5.18
N PHE A 19 3.05 14.85 3.85
CA PHE A 19 3.19 16.09 3.09
C PHE A 19 1.83 16.68 2.69
N CYS A 20 1.05 15.93 1.91
CA CYS A 20 -0.24 16.43 1.40
C CYS A 20 -1.43 16.11 2.32
N LYS A 21 -1.21 15.37 3.42
CA LYS A 21 -2.27 14.93 4.36
C LYS A 21 -3.39 14.11 3.74
N ASN A 22 -3.26 13.72 2.46
CA ASN A 22 -4.21 12.87 1.76
C ASN A 22 -3.99 11.40 2.11
N PHE A 23 -5.09 10.66 2.13
CA PHE A 23 -5.06 9.21 2.30
C PHE A 23 -4.99 8.55 0.93
N PHE A 24 -4.17 7.51 0.82
CA PHE A 24 -4.12 6.70 -0.39
C PHE A 24 -3.97 5.21 -0.04
N PRO A 25 -4.61 4.33 -0.82
CA PRO A 25 -4.56 2.90 -0.57
C PRO A 25 -3.20 2.34 -0.99
N ILE A 26 -2.65 1.51 -0.13
CA ILE A 26 -1.42 0.78 -0.39
C ILE A 26 -1.71 -0.70 -0.30
N LYS A 27 -1.29 -1.43 -1.33
CA LYS A 27 -1.31 -2.89 -1.35
C LYS A 27 -0.14 -3.38 -0.52
N TYR A 28 -0.43 -4.19 0.49
CA TYR A 28 0.55 -4.83 1.32
C TYR A 28 0.77 -6.24 0.82
N SER A 29 2.04 -6.59 0.62
CA SER A 29 2.43 -7.98 0.57
C SER A 29 2.86 -8.36 1.99
N SER A 30 2.29 -9.44 2.52
CA SER A 30 2.43 -9.87 3.92
C SER A 30 3.88 -10.08 4.38
N ASN A 31 4.84 -10.11 3.45
CA ASN A 31 6.27 -10.29 3.72
C ASN A 31 7.07 -8.97 3.80
N LEU A 32 6.46 -7.81 3.57
CA LEU A 32 7.16 -6.52 3.58
C LEU A 32 7.02 -5.83 4.95
N LYS A 33 8.15 -5.65 5.65
CA LYS A 33 8.23 -4.85 6.89
C LYS A 33 8.22 -3.34 6.61
N THR A 34 8.71 -2.97 5.44
CA THR A 34 8.84 -1.58 4.97
C THR A 34 8.43 -1.52 3.51
N ILE A 35 7.66 -0.49 3.15
CA ILE A 35 7.30 -0.20 1.77
C ILE A 35 7.74 1.23 1.49
N GLU A 36 8.64 1.39 0.52
CA GLU A 36 8.87 2.68 -0.11
C GLU A 36 7.81 2.88 -1.19
N LYS A 37 6.97 3.90 -1.03
CA LYS A 37 5.98 4.24 -2.05
C LYS A 37 5.92 5.74 -2.25
N GLU A 38 5.84 6.15 -3.50
CA GLU A 38 5.59 7.55 -3.84
C GLU A 38 4.11 7.87 -3.66
N CYS A 39 3.83 9.00 -3.02
CA CYS A 39 2.47 9.50 -2.88
C CYS A 39 1.97 9.97 -4.26
N PRO A 40 0.85 9.44 -4.77
CA PRO A 40 0.35 9.77 -6.11
C PRO A 40 -0.11 11.23 -6.25
N PHE A 41 -0.29 11.93 -5.12
CA PHE A 41 -0.76 13.33 -5.11
C PHE A 41 0.38 14.34 -5.14
N CYS A 42 1.54 14.01 -4.56
CA CYS A 42 2.64 14.97 -4.41
C CYS A 42 4.00 14.43 -4.87
N ASN A 43 4.04 13.23 -5.46
CA ASN A 43 5.23 12.51 -5.93
C ASN A 43 6.36 12.42 -4.90
N ASN A 44 6.04 12.59 -3.61
CA ASN A 44 7.02 12.45 -2.54
C ASN A 44 7.13 10.99 -2.14
N LYS A 45 8.36 10.50 -2.04
CA LYS A 45 8.68 9.20 -1.47
C LYS A 45 8.28 9.15 -0.01
N MET A 46 7.58 8.09 0.35
CA MET A 46 7.17 7.82 1.72
C MET A 46 7.71 6.47 2.16
N ASP A 47 8.44 6.49 3.27
CA ASP A 47 8.85 5.31 4.01
C ASP A 47 7.74 4.87 4.95
N ILE A 48 7.06 3.81 4.56
CA ILE A 48 5.95 3.26 5.33
C ILE A 48 6.48 2.08 6.11
N LYS A 49 6.63 2.26 7.42
CA LYS A 49 6.88 1.17 8.36
C LYS A 49 5.56 0.50 8.71
N LEU A 50 5.43 -0.77 8.35
CA LEU A 50 4.38 -1.63 8.85
C LEU A 50 4.76 -2.06 10.25
N LYS A 51 4.11 -1.48 11.26
CA LYS A 51 4.13 -2.07 12.60
C LYS A 51 3.35 -3.38 12.52
N ASN A 52 3.99 -4.47 12.95
CA ASN A 52 3.36 -5.76 13.26
C ASN A 52 2.14 -5.58 14.16
#